data_AF-A0AAN7PEF5-F1
#
_entry.id   AF-A0AAN7PEF5-F1
#
_cell.length_a   1.000
_cell.length_b   1.000
_cell.length_c   1.000
_cell.angle_alpha   90.00
_cell.angle_beta   90.00
_cell.angle_gamma   90.00
#
_symmetry.space_group_name_H-M   'P 1'
#
loop_
_entity.id
_entity.type
_entity.pdbx_description
1 polymer ?
#
loop_
_entity_poly.entity_id
_entity_poly.type
_entity_poly.pdbx_seq_one_letter_code
_entity_poly.pdbx_strand_id
1 'polypeptide(L)' 'MAIKTDLRVVKKIDQNKTKKEETVLRLGTWNIRSLNGQEQELIYEFEKLNLDILAITETKKKGNGMIEMENGHLLIYTVE' A
#
# COMPACT_ATOMS: atom_id res chain seq x y z
N MET A 1 -2.56 0.20 17.49
CA MET A 1 -3.22 -0.39 16.30
C MET A 1 -2.29 -1.45 15.71
N ALA A 2 -2.78 -2.42 14.93
CA ALA A 2 -1.92 -3.40 14.27
C ALA A 2 -2.22 -3.46 12.78
N ILE A 3 -1.18 -3.34 11.96
CA ILE A 3 -1.24 -3.55 10.51
C ILE A 3 -1.25 -5.06 10.28
N LYS A 4 -2.20 -5.53 9.48
CA LYS A 4 -2.20 -6.92 9.01
C LYS A 4 -1.47 -6.96 7.67
N THR A 5 -0.37 -7.69 7.61
CA THR A 5 0.43 -7.85 6.40
C THR A 5 0.20 -9.23 5.78
N ASP A 6 0.23 -9.27 4.45
CA ASP A 6 0.17 -10.50 3.65
C ASP A 6 1.29 -10.43 2.59
N LEU A 7 2.16 -11.44 2.57
CA LEU A 7 3.25 -11.51 1.60
C LEU A 7 2.82 -12.42 0.47
N ARG A 8 2.76 -11.88 -0.75
CA ARG A 8 2.39 -12.65 -1.94
C ARG A 8 3.57 -12.75 -2.88
N VAL A 9 3.99 -13.98 -3.18
CA VAL A 9 4.96 -14.22 -4.26
C VAL A 9 4.22 -14.21 -5.58
N VAL A 10 4.54 -13.24 -6.43
CA VAL A 10 3.99 -13.14 -7.79
C VAL A 10 5.06 -13.59 -8.77
N LYS A 11 4.80 -14.67 -9.48
CA LYS A 11 5.73 -15.15 -10.51
C LYS A 11 5.49 -14.32 -11.77
N LYS A 12 6.45 -13.47 -12.12
CA LYS A 12 6.42 -12.80 -13.42
C LYS A 12 6.81 -13.84 -14.48
N ILE A 13 5.85 -14.22 -15.32
CA ILE A 13 6.13 -15.10 -16.47
C ILE A 13 6.56 -14.17 -17.60
N ASP A 14 7.86 -13.94 -17.72
CA ASP A 14 8.44 -13.33 -18.91
C ASP A 14 8.67 -14.45 -19.93
N GLN A 15 7.91 -14.45 -21.03
CA GLN A 15 7.98 -15.50 -22.07
C GLN A 15 9.34 -15.50 -22.81
N ASN A 16 10.16 -14.44 -22.68
CA ASN A 16 11.43 -14.29 -23.37
C ASN A 16 12.67 -14.41 -22.47
N LYS A 17 12.53 -14.56 -21.14
CA LYS A 17 13.67 -14.74 -20.22
C LYS A 17 13.78 -16.18 -19.75
N THR A 18 14.95 -16.78 -19.97
CA THR A 18 15.36 -18.10 -19.45
C THR A 18 15.46 -18.18 -17.92
N LYS A 19 15.37 -17.04 -17.22
CA LYS A 19 15.44 -16.96 -15.75
C LYS A 19 14.11 -16.48 -15.18
N LYS A 20 13.44 -17.38 -14.45
CA LYS A 20 12.19 -17.10 -13.74
C LYS A 20 12.51 -16.26 -12.50
N GLU A 21 12.48 -14.93 -12.65
CA GLU A 21 12.61 -14.01 -11.51
C GLU A 21 11.28 -14.01 -10.74
N GLU A 22 11.28 -14.63 -9.56
CA GLU A 22 10.13 -14.53 -8.65
C GLU A 22 10.16 -13.15 -8.00
N THR A 23 9.14 -12.34 -8.26
CA THR A 23 8.98 -11.03 -7.61
C THR A 23 8.08 -11.20 -6.41
N VAL A 24 8.49 -10.73 -5.23
CA VAL A 24 7.64 -10.73 -4.05
C VAL A 24 6.90 -9.39 -4.00
N LEU A 25 5.58 -9.45 -3.98
CA LEU A 25 4.71 -8.29 -3.77
C LEU A 25 4.24 -8.30 -2.31
N ARG A 26 4.57 -7.26 -1.56
CA ARG A 26 4.23 -7.10 -0.15
C ARG A 26 2.97 -6.26 -0.02
N LEU A 27 1.91 -6.88 0.47
CA LEU A 27 0.61 -6.25 0.62
C LEU A 27 0.29 -6.05 2.11
N GLY A 28 -0.35 -4.94 2.42
CA GLY A 28 -0.86 -4.66 3.76
C GLY A 28 -2.33 -4.28 3.74
N THR A 29 -3.00 -4.51 4.86
CA THR A 29 -4.29 -3.88 5.17
C THR A 29 -4.20 -3.20 6.53
N TRP A 30 -4.72 -1.97 6.61
CA TRP A 30 -4.75 -1.23 7.87
C TRP A 30 -6.05 -0.45 8.02
N ASN A 31 -6.82 -0.78 9.06
CA ASN A 31 -7.88 0.08 9.54
C ASN A 31 -7.27 1.23 10.34
N ILE A 32 -7.35 2.46 9.81
CA ILE A 32 -6.72 3.64 10.40
C ILE A 32 -7.67 4.47 11.27
N ARG A 33 -8.99 4.18 11.28
CA ARG A 33 -10.08 4.93 11.96
C ARG A 33 -10.25 6.41 11.56
N SER A 34 -9.21 7.07 11.07
CA SER A 34 -9.20 8.42 10.50
C SER A 34 -7.88 8.63 9.75
N LEU A 35 -7.90 9.30 8.61
CA LEU A 35 -6.66 9.73 7.94
C LEU A 35 -6.16 11.09 8.43
N ASN A 36 -7.08 11.96 8.87
CA ASN A 36 -6.78 13.35 9.18
C ASN A 36 -5.67 13.48 10.23
N GLY A 37 -4.51 14.00 9.82
CA GLY A 37 -3.36 14.26 10.70
C GLY A 37 -2.50 13.02 11.00
N GLN A 38 -2.74 11.89 10.32
CA GLN A 38 -1.98 10.65 10.48
C GLN A 38 -1.22 10.24 9.20
N GLU A 39 -1.13 11.13 8.22
CA GLU A 39 -0.49 10.88 6.93
C GLU A 39 1.00 10.51 7.09
N GLN A 40 1.72 11.18 8.01
CA GLN A 40 3.13 10.88 8.28
C GLN A 40 3.31 9.53 8.99
N GLU A 41 2.44 9.19 9.95
CA GLU A 41 2.44 7.87 10.61
C GLU A 41 2.14 6.76 9.60
N LEU A 42 1.22 7.02 8.66
CA LEU A 42 0.87 6.11 7.58
C LEU A 42 2.08 5.79 6.70
N ILE A 43 2.78 6.82 6.23
CA ILE A 43 3.99 6.66 5.40
C ILE A 43 5.09 5.94 6.19
N TYR A 44 5.33 6.34 7.44
CA TYR A 44 6.35 5.73 8.28
C TYR A 44 6.16 4.22 8.44
N GLU A 45 4.95 3.78 8.81
CA GLU A 45 4.69 2.34 8.97
C GLU A 45 4.68 1.58 7.63
N PHE A 46 4.23 2.23 6.55
CA PHE A 46 4.29 1.66 5.19
C PHE A 46 5.74 1.34 4.77
N GLU A 47 6.66 2.28 4.97
CA GLU A 47 8.08 2.11 4.66
C GLU A 47 8.78 1.14 5.61
N LYS A 48 8.50 1.24 6.91
CA LYS A 48 9.06 0.36 7.94
C LYS A 48 8.72 -1.11 7.69
N LEU A 49 7.53 -1.40 7.18
CA LEU A 49 7.10 -2.73 6.79
C LEU A 49 7.52 -3.11 5.35
N ASN A 50 8.16 -2.18 4.63
CA ASN A 50 8.65 -2.34 3.26
C ASN A 50 7.54 -2.86 2.32
N LEU A 51 6.34 -2.30 2.47
CA LEU A 51 5.17 -2.67 1.68
C LEU A 51 5.25 -2.05 0.28
N ASP A 52 4.70 -2.76 -0.71
CA ASP A 52 4.52 -2.21 -2.05
C ASP A 52 3.13 -1.56 -2.19
N ILE A 53 2.10 -2.14 -1.55
CA ILE A 53 0.72 -1.66 -1.58
C ILE A 53 0.08 -1.84 -0.20
N LEU A 54 -0.63 -0.81 0.26
CA LEU A 54 -1.38 -0.83 1.51
C LEU A 54 -2.82 -0.38 1.27
N ALA A 55 -3.77 -1.26 1.56
CA ALA A 55 -5.19 -0.91 1.56
C ALA A 55 -5.59 -0.39 2.94
N ILE A 56 -6.07 0.85 3.00
CA ILE A 56 -6.55 1.48 4.24
C ILE A 56 -8.07 1.57 4.29
N THR A 57 -8.64 1.44 5.50
CA THR A 57 -10.08 1.50 5.74
C THR A 57 -10.42 2.44 6.90
N GLU A 58 -11.69 2.84 7.00
CA GLU A 58 -12.20 3.81 7.98
C GLU A 58 -11.47 5.16 7.94
N THR A 59 -11.08 5.62 6.74
CA THR A 59 -10.29 6.85 6.57
C THR A 59 -11.05 8.12 6.95
N LYS A 60 -12.39 8.09 6.98
CA LYS A 60 -13.30 9.25 7.08
C LYS A 60 -13.11 10.30 5.97
N LYS A 61 -12.27 10.02 4.98
CA LYS A 61 -12.06 10.86 3.80
C LYS A 61 -13.26 10.67 2.87
N LYS A 62 -13.72 11.76 2.24
CA LYS A 62 -14.83 11.76 1.27
C LYS A 62 -14.31 12.02 -0.13
N GLY A 63 -15.11 11.62 -1.13
CA GLY A 63 -14.82 11.82 -2.54
C GLY A 63 -13.85 10.80 -3.11
N ASN A 64 -13.37 11.08 -4.31
CA ASN A 64 -12.43 10.26 -5.05
C ASN A 64 -11.27 11.10 -5.57
N GLY A 65 -10.11 10.50 -5.71
CA GLY A 65 -8.94 11.19 -6.24
C GLY A 65 -7.64 10.46 -5.97
N MET A 66 -6.57 11.17 -6.29
CA MET A 66 -5.20 10.72 -6.17
C MET A 66 -4.38 11.87 -5.58
N ILE A 67 -3.56 11.57 -4.58
CA ILE A 67 -2.72 12.53 -3.87
C ILE A 67 -1.29 11.98 -3.88
N GLU A 68 -0.36 12.78 -4.39
CA GLU A 68 1.06 12.55 -4.18
C GLU A 68 1.39 12.78 -2.72
N MET A 69 2.01 11.78 -2.11
CA MET A 69 2.45 11.80 -0.72
C MET A 69 3.97 12.00 -0.69
N GLU A 70 4.54 12.18 0.50
CA GLU A 70 6.00 12.26 0.64
C GLU A 70 6.69 10.98 0.12
N ASN A 71 7.99 11.09 -0.20
CA ASN A 71 8.83 9.98 -0.67
C ASN A 71 8.37 9.29 -1.97
N GLY A 72 7.55 9.98 -2.77
CA GLY A 72 7.06 9.46 -4.06
C GLY A 72 5.94 8.42 -3.91
N HIS A 73 5.37 8.28 -2.71
CA HIS A 73 4.21 7.43 -2.49
C HIS A 73 2.95 8.04 -3.08
N LEU A 74 1.96 7.19 -3.35
CA LEU A 74 0.72 7.61 -3.95
C LEU A 74 -0.50 7.11 -3.18
N LEU A 75 -1.32 8.05 -2.73
CA LEU A 75 -2.60 7.75 -2.10
C LEU A 75 -3.72 7.86 -3.13
N ILE A 76 -4.31 6.73 -3.48
CA ILE A 76 -5.52 6.65 -4.32
C ILE A 76 -6.71 6.35 -3.42
N TYR A 77 -7.78 7.12 -3.56
CA TYR A 77 -9.00 6.93 -2.77
C TYR A 77 -10.24 7.11 -3.63
N THR A 78 -11.27 6.36 -3.28
CA THR A 78 -12.61 6.48 -3.85
C THR A 78 -13.61 6.15 -2.76
N VAL A 79 -14.74 6.85 -2.77
CA VAL A 79 -15.90 6.54 -1.95
C VAL A 79 -17.07 6.44 -2.92
N GLU A 80 -17.74 5.30 -2.96
CA GLU A 80 -19.05 5.18 -3.62
C GLU A 80 -20.12 5.94 -2.82
#